data_AF-A0A1H0JHL2-F1
#
_entry.id   AF-A0A1H0JHL2-F1
#
_cell.length_a   1.000
_cell.length_b   1.000
_cell.length_c   1.000
_cell.angle_alpha   90.00
_cell.angle_beta   90.00
_cell.angle_gamma   90.00
#
_symmetry.space_group_name_H-M   'P 1'
#
loop_
_entity.id
_entity.type
_entity.pdbx_description
1 polymer ?
#
loop_
_entity_poly.entity_id
_entity_poly.type
_entity_poly.pdbx_seq_one_letter_code
_entity_poly.pdbx_strand_id
1 'polypeptide(L)'
;MRQWRWRVAFLVALLVSGWVLTQVILDIELDAPRLSLMAVLLVTAWWLLFDQLAPTAPRWAVGPARPAVPRGQDLRTQRYLSVIENHLVAGHPDRSLATRLLLVADGTLRARHGESVHTPEGEAMLGADIVDLLHLPARRLTKSEIERCVQRIENL
;
A
#
# COMPACT_ATOMS: atom_id res chain seq x y z
N MET A 1 -12.57 2.09 13.66
CA MET A 1 -12.43 2.62 15.04
C MET A 1 -13.71 3.28 15.60
N ARG A 2 -14.54 3.98 14.81
CA ARG A 2 -15.78 4.64 15.26
C ARG A 2 -16.84 3.71 15.86
N GLN A 3 -16.95 2.48 15.36
CA GLN A 3 -17.93 1.49 15.82
C GLN A 3 -17.59 0.85 17.18
N TRP A 4 -16.30 0.82 17.55
CA TRP A 4 -15.86 0.24 18.83
C TRP A 4 -16.07 1.21 19.99
N ARG A 5 -15.82 2.50 19.77
CA ARG A 5 -16.16 3.58 20.73
C ARG A 5 -17.65 3.63 21.03
N TRP A 6 -18.49 3.35 20.03
CA TRP A 6 -19.94 3.23 20.20
C TRP A 6 -20.35 2.02 21.04
N ARG A 7 -19.69 0.87 20.89
CA ARG A 7 -19.94 -0.32 21.72
C ARG A 7 -19.54 -0.10 23.18
N VAL A 8 -18.42 0.58 23.42
CA VAL A 8 -17.97 0.93 24.77
C VAL A 8 -18.90 1.96 25.41
N ALA A 9 -19.30 3.00 24.68
CA ALA A 9 -20.26 3.99 25.16
C ALA A 9 -21.62 3.34 25.50
N PHE A 10 -22.06 2.37 24.71
CA PHE A 10 -23.30 1.64 24.95
C PHE A 10 -23.21 0.76 26.21
N LEU A 11 -22.08 0.07 26.43
CA LEU A 11 -21.85 -0.71 27.66
C LEU A 11 -21.80 0.17 28.91
N VAL A 12 -21.14 1.33 28.83
CA VAL A 12 -21.09 2.30 29.94
C VAL A 12 -22.48 2.86 30.23
N ALA A 13 -23.24 3.23 29.19
CA ALA A 13 -24.61 3.72 29.35
C ALA A 13 -25.54 2.67 29.97
N LEU A 14 -25.37 1.39 29.62
CA LEU A 14 -26.17 0.29 30.15
C LEU A 14 -25.85 -0.02 31.62
N LEU A 15 -24.58 0.12 32.02
CA LEU A 15 -24.17 0.04 33.43
C LEU A 15 -24.72 1.19 34.26
N VAL A 16 -24.66 2.42 33.74
CA VAL A 16 -25.19 3.61 34.43
C VAL A 16 -26.72 3.54 34.54
N SER A 17 -27.42 3.08 33.49
CA SER A 17 -28.88 2.95 33.53
C SER A 17 -29.34 1.84 34.48
N GLY A 18 -28.64 0.70 34.50
CA GLY A 18 -28.88 -0.38 35.47
C GLY A 18 -28.67 0.10 36.91
N TRP A 19 -27.66 0.95 37.14
CA TRP A 19 -27.37 1.52 38.45
C TRP A 19 -28.45 2.49 38.96
N VAL A 20 -28.90 3.42 38.10
CA VAL A 20 -30.02 4.33 38.44
C VAL A 20 -31.29 3.53 38.74
N LEU A 21 -31.55 2.47 37.98
CA LEU A 21 -32.71 1.61 38.22
C LEU A 21 -32.62 0.87 39.56
N THR A 22 -31.43 0.40 39.96
CA THR A 22 -31.25 -0.23 41.27
C THR A 22 -31.41 0.72 42.45
N GLN A 23 -30.99 1.99 42.31
CA GLN A 23 -31.19 3.02 43.34
C GLN A 23 -32.67 3.32 43.56
N VAL A 24 -33.45 3.38 42.46
CA VAL A 24 -34.90 3.64 42.52
C VAL A 24 -35.69 2.45 43.09
N ILE A 25 -35.21 1.21 42.92
CA ILE A 25 -35.92 0.00 43.36
C ILE A 25 -35.57 -0.41 44.79
N LEU A 26 -34.32 -0.21 45.25
CA LEU A 26 -33.87 -0.72 46.55
C LEU A 26 -33.99 0.28 47.72
N ASP A 27 -34.22 1.58 47.45
CA ASP A 27 -34.40 2.63 48.48
C ASP A 27 -33.31 2.63 49.57
N ILE A 28 -32.09 2.25 49.17
CA ILE A 28 -30.93 2.24 50.05
C ILE A 28 -30.28 3.62 49.97
N GLU A 29 -30.23 4.34 51.08
CA GLU A 29 -29.42 5.56 51.29
C GLU A 29 -27.92 5.21 51.21
N LEU A 30 -27.48 4.93 50.01
CA LEU A 30 -26.10 4.70 49.66
C LEU A 30 -25.44 6.06 49.52
N ASP A 31 -24.44 6.35 50.36
CA ASP A 31 -23.67 7.61 50.36
C ASP A 31 -23.25 8.01 48.94
N ALA A 32 -24.08 8.86 48.33
CA ALA A 32 -23.96 9.33 46.96
C ALA A 32 -22.56 9.88 46.61
N PRO A 33 -21.85 10.63 47.48
CA PRO A 33 -20.52 11.13 47.14
C PRO A 33 -19.46 10.03 47.13
N ARG A 34 -19.54 9.03 48.02
CA ARG A 34 -18.52 7.98 48.10
C ARG A 34 -18.58 7.05 46.90
N LEU A 35 -19.80 6.80 46.41
CA LEU A 35 -20.03 5.94 45.25
C LEU A 35 -19.72 6.63 43.92
N SER A 36 -20.03 7.93 43.81
CA SER A 36 -19.65 8.69 42.61
C SER A 36 -18.12 8.74 42.46
N LEU A 37 -17.38 8.90 43.56
CA LEU A 37 -15.92 8.81 43.56
C LEU A 37 -15.43 7.40 43.16
N MET A 38 -16.03 6.34 43.69
CA MET A 38 -15.68 4.96 43.33
C MET A 38 -15.91 4.69 41.83
N ALA A 39 -17.04 5.14 41.30
CA ALA A 39 -17.39 4.96 39.89
C ALA A 39 -16.43 5.73 38.97
N VAL A 40 -16.11 6.99 39.30
CA VAL A 40 -15.13 7.79 38.56
C VAL A 40 -13.76 7.11 38.57
N LEU A 41 -13.35 6.58 39.72
CA LEU A 41 -12.05 5.90 39.86
C LEU A 41 -11.99 4.62 39.03
N LEU A 42 -13.05 3.81 39.03
CA LEU A 42 -13.14 2.61 38.19
C LEU A 42 -13.14 2.93 36.69
N VAL A 43 -13.91 3.93 36.26
CA VAL A 43 -13.94 4.37 34.86
C VAL A 43 -12.57 4.89 34.42
N THR A 44 -11.89 5.66 35.28
CA THR A 44 -10.55 6.20 35.00
C THR A 44 -9.51 5.08 34.92
N ALA A 45 -9.51 4.14 35.86
CA ALA A 45 -8.59 2.99 35.85
C ALA A 45 -8.80 2.12 34.61
N TRP A 46 -10.07 1.87 34.24
CA TRP A 46 -10.42 1.13 33.04
C TRP A 46 -9.97 1.85 31.76
N TRP A 47 -10.21 3.16 31.67
CA TRP A 47 -9.74 3.98 30.56
C TRP A 47 -8.23 3.90 30.40
N LEU A 48 -7.49 4.06 31.50
CA LEU A 48 -6.03 4.00 31.51
C LEU A 48 -5.51 2.64 31.03
N LEU A 49 -6.17 1.55 31.46
CA LEU A 49 -5.84 0.21 31.01
C LEU A 49 -6.02 0.08 29.48
N PHE A 50 -7.13 0.57 28.94
CA PHE A 50 -7.39 0.52 27.50
C PHE A 50 -6.47 1.41 26.67
N ASP A 51 -6.05 2.56 27.21
CA ASP A 51 -5.10 3.44 26.55
C ASP A 51 -3.73 2.76 26.39
N GLN A 52 -3.32 1.96 27.38
CA GLN A 52 -2.10 1.14 27.31
C GLN A 52 -2.21 -0.04 26.34
N LEU A 53 -3.43 -0.59 26.16
CA LEU A 53 -3.69 -1.64 25.18
C LEU A 53 -3.86 -1.12 23.75
N ALA A 54 -3.91 0.21 23.54
CA ALA A 54 -3.90 0.75 22.19
C ALA A 54 -2.57 0.34 21.52
N PRO A 55 -2.59 -0.45 20.44
CA PRO A 55 -1.37 -0.89 19.80
C PRO A 55 -0.68 0.35 19.24
N THR A 56 0.34 0.81 19.95
CA THR A 56 1.34 1.72 19.42
C THR A 56 2.06 0.94 18.33
N ALA A 57 1.56 1.07 17.10
CA ALA A 57 2.18 0.43 15.95
C ALA A 57 3.66 0.82 15.97
N PRO A 58 4.59 -0.16 15.97
CA PRO A 58 6.01 0.16 15.92
C PRO A 58 6.26 1.04 14.70
N ARG A 59 6.84 2.23 14.91
CA ARG A 59 7.14 3.22 13.85
C ARG A 59 8.14 2.69 12.82
N TRP A 60 8.75 1.55 13.08
CA TRP A 60 9.55 0.81 12.12
C TRP A 60 8.69 -0.28 11.50
N ALA A 61 7.94 0.11 10.47
CA ALA A 61 7.28 -0.84 9.59
C ALA A 61 8.37 -1.62 8.84
N VAL A 62 8.79 -2.76 9.40
CA VAL A 62 9.55 -3.75 8.64
C VAL A 62 8.55 -4.32 7.63
N GLY A 63 8.65 -3.86 6.38
CA GLY A 63 7.80 -4.36 5.30
C GLY A 63 7.85 -5.88 5.26
N PRO A 64 6.75 -6.56 4.90
CA PRO A 64 6.68 -8.02 4.89
C PRO A 64 7.89 -8.55 4.12
N ALA A 65 8.75 -9.31 4.80
CA ALA A 65 9.93 -9.90 4.19
C ALA A 65 9.46 -10.75 3.02
N ARG A 66 9.78 -10.30 1.81
CA ARG A 66 9.46 -11.01 0.57
C ARG A 66 10.03 -12.43 0.70
N PRO A 67 9.23 -13.49 0.51
CA PRO A 67 9.73 -14.85 0.62
C PRO A 67 10.92 -15.00 -0.32
N ALA A 68 12.04 -15.50 0.22
CA ALA A 68 13.26 -15.70 -0.54
C ALA A 68 12.98 -16.70 -1.66
N VAL A 69 12.87 -16.18 -2.89
CA VAL A 69 12.72 -16.99 -4.08
C VAL A 69 14.05 -17.74 -4.32
N PRO A 70 14.04 -19.06 -4.62
CA PRO A 70 15.25 -19.81 -4.89
C PRO A 70 16.14 -19.11 -5.93
N ARG A 71 17.46 -19.10 -5.72
CA ARG A 71 18.43 -18.57 -6.70
C ARG A 71 18.20 -19.31 -8.03
N GLY A 72 17.79 -18.58 -9.07
CA GLY A 72 17.49 -19.13 -10.40
C GLY A 72 16.00 -19.16 -10.80
N GLN A 73 15.06 -18.82 -9.90
CA GLN A 73 13.63 -18.75 -10.22
C GLN A 73 13.04 -17.34 -10.09
N ASP A 74 13.75 -16.31 -10.57
CA ASP A 74 13.10 -15.01 -10.69
C ASP A 74 12.05 -15.06 -11.81
N LEU A 75 10.81 -15.40 -11.39
CA LEU A 75 9.63 -15.43 -12.25
C LEU A 75 9.42 -14.13 -13.01
N ARG A 76 9.90 -13.01 -12.45
CA ARG A 76 9.81 -11.71 -13.11
C ARG A 76 10.77 -11.65 -14.30
N THR A 77 12.03 -12.04 -14.09
CA THR A 77 13.04 -12.13 -15.15
C THR A 77 12.64 -13.15 -16.22
N GLN A 78 12.15 -14.32 -15.83
CA GLN A 78 11.64 -15.33 -16.78
C GLN A 78 10.48 -14.79 -17.63
N ARG A 79 9.54 -14.07 -17.03
CA ARG A 79 8.46 -13.42 -17.80
C ARG A 79 9.01 -12.41 -18.80
N TYR A 80 10.00 -11.60 -18.42
CA TYR A 80 10.60 -10.64 -19.35
C TYR A 80 11.31 -11.33 -20.51
N LEU A 81 12.09 -12.39 -20.24
CA LEU A 81 12.74 -13.18 -21.27
C LEU A 81 11.72 -13.81 -22.23
N SER A 82 10.65 -14.40 -21.70
CA SER A 82 9.59 -15.00 -22.54
C SER A 82 8.92 -13.99 -23.48
N VAL A 83 8.74 -12.73 -23.06
CA VAL A 83 8.15 -11.67 -23.92
C VAL A 83 9.12 -11.30 -25.03
N ILE A 84 10.41 -11.21 -24.75
CA ILE A 84 11.44 -10.91 -25.76
C ILE A 84 11.54 -12.07 -26.76
N GLU A 85 11.62 -13.30 -26.29
CA GLU A 85 11.69 -14.50 -27.14
C GLU A 85 10.45 -14.61 -28.04
N ASN A 86 9.26 -14.43 -27.47
CA ASN A 86 8.02 -14.43 -28.24
C ASN A 86 8.01 -13.34 -29.31
N HIS A 87 8.47 -12.13 -28.99
CA HIS A 87 8.56 -11.03 -29.97
C HIS A 87 9.55 -11.32 -31.09
N LEU A 88 10.69 -11.97 -30.79
CA LEU A 88 11.69 -12.31 -31.79
C LEU A 88 11.22 -13.43 -32.73
N VAL A 89 10.51 -14.44 -32.19
CA VAL A 89 10.01 -15.60 -32.94
C VAL A 89 8.68 -15.30 -33.66
N ALA A 90 7.92 -14.28 -33.23
CA ALA A 90 6.64 -13.91 -33.83
C ALA A 90 6.79 -13.59 -35.33
N GLY A 91 5.88 -14.15 -36.13
CA GLY A 91 5.80 -13.89 -37.57
C GLY A 91 5.20 -12.53 -37.93
N HIS A 92 4.57 -11.84 -36.98
CA HIS A 92 3.93 -10.53 -37.15
C HIS A 92 4.40 -9.56 -36.05
N PRO A 93 4.58 -8.27 -36.36
CA PRO A 93 4.99 -7.27 -35.36
C PRO A 93 3.89 -7.08 -34.30
N ASP A 94 4.24 -7.29 -33.04
CA ASP A 94 3.37 -7.08 -31.88
C ASP A 94 3.83 -5.85 -31.07
N ARG A 95 2.89 -5.14 -30.46
CA ARG A 95 3.14 -3.99 -29.58
C ARG A 95 3.48 -4.41 -28.15
N SER A 96 3.29 -5.67 -27.78
CA SER A 96 3.50 -6.16 -26.41
C SER A 96 4.88 -5.83 -25.84
N LEU A 97 5.96 -5.99 -26.62
CA LEU A 97 7.31 -5.64 -26.19
C LEU A 97 7.49 -4.13 -26.00
N ALA A 98 6.99 -3.32 -26.94
CA ALA A 98 7.06 -1.86 -26.86
C ALA A 98 6.29 -1.34 -25.63
N THR A 99 5.07 -1.82 -25.40
CA THR A 99 4.27 -1.49 -24.21
C THR A 99 5.01 -1.88 -22.92
N ARG A 100 5.69 -3.02 -22.93
CA ARG A 100 6.44 -3.47 -21.75
C ARG A 100 7.67 -2.60 -21.49
N LEU A 101 8.42 -2.21 -22.51
CA LEU A 101 9.55 -1.29 -22.41
C LEU A 101 9.11 0.07 -21.87
N LEU A 102 7.99 0.61 -22.36
CA LEU A 102 7.41 1.87 -21.87
C LEU A 102 7.01 1.78 -20.39
N LEU A 103 6.43 0.66 -19.95
CA LEU A 103 6.10 0.42 -18.53
C LEU A 103 7.34 0.42 -17.63
N VAL A 104 8.45 -0.16 -18.10
CA VAL A 104 9.71 -0.18 -17.34
C VAL A 104 10.36 1.21 -17.33
N ALA A 105 10.32 1.91 -18.46
CA ALA A 105 10.78 3.30 -18.56
C ALA A 105 10.01 4.23 -17.62
N ASP A 106 8.67 4.15 -17.60
CA ASP A 106 7.82 4.96 -16.71
C ASP A 106 8.08 4.67 -15.24
N GLY A 107 8.22 3.39 -14.88
CA GLY A 107 8.60 3.01 -13.52
C GLY A 107 9.97 3.56 -13.11
N THR A 108 10.93 3.60 -14.02
CA THR A 108 12.29 4.07 -13.75
C THR A 108 12.33 5.60 -13.63
N LEU A 109 11.67 6.32 -14.54
CA LEU A 109 11.52 7.78 -14.48
C LEU A 109 10.82 8.22 -13.19
N ARG A 110 9.70 7.60 -12.84
CA ARG A 110 8.97 7.94 -11.59
C ARG A 110 9.83 7.68 -10.35
N ALA A 111 10.59 6.60 -10.35
CA ALA A 111 11.40 6.21 -9.20
C ALA A 111 12.65 7.09 -9.02
N ARG A 112 13.32 7.48 -10.10
CA ARG A 112 14.58 8.25 -10.05
C ARG A 112 14.38 9.76 -10.13
N HIS A 113 13.40 10.19 -10.92
CA HIS A 113 13.24 11.60 -11.32
C HIS A 113 11.87 12.17 -10.97
N GLY A 114 10.91 11.35 -10.52
CA GLY A 114 9.54 11.80 -10.24
C GLY A 114 8.70 12.09 -11.50
N GLU A 115 9.27 11.89 -12.68
CA GLU A 115 8.66 12.17 -13.98
C GLU A 115 7.96 10.96 -14.60
N SER A 116 7.17 11.19 -15.64
CA SER A 116 6.38 10.19 -16.36
C SER A 116 6.76 10.14 -17.84
N VAL A 117 6.60 9.00 -18.51
CA VAL A 117 6.88 8.88 -19.96
C VAL A 117 5.99 9.80 -20.80
N HIS A 118 4.88 10.29 -20.26
CA HIS A 118 3.93 11.17 -20.93
C HIS A 118 4.14 12.67 -20.65
N THR A 119 5.16 13.04 -19.87
CA THR A 119 5.52 14.45 -19.67
C THR A 119 6.60 14.86 -20.67
N PRO A 120 6.62 16.13 -21.12
CA PRO A 120 7.64 16.60 -22.05
C PRO A 120 9.06 16.47 -21.45
N GLU A 121 9.19 16.63 -20.14
CA GLU A 121 10.45 16.41 -19.42
C GLU A 121 10.86 14.92 -19.43
N GLY A 122 9.92 14.00 -19.18
CA GLY A 122 10.19 12.56 -19.27
C GLY A 122 10.54 12.10 -20.69
N GLU A 123 9.86 12.61 -21.72
CA GLU A 123 10.18 12.33 -23.13
C GLU A 123 11.59 12.82 -23.50
N ALA A 124 11.97 14.02 -23.05
CA ALA A 124 13.31 14.57 -23.27
C ALA A 124 14.41 13.69 -22.64
N MET A 125 14.15 13.09 -21.48
CA MET A 125 15.09 12.19 -20.79
C MET A 125 15.22 10.83 -21.47
N LEU A 126 14.13 10.29 -22.03
CA LEU A 126 14.10 8.99 -22.70
C LEU A 126 14.79 8.99 -24.07
N GLY A 127 14.81 10.15 -24.74
CA GLY A 127 15.37 10.32 -26.07
C GLY A 127 14.51 9.73 -27.19
N ALA A 128 14.85 10.10 -28.43
CA ALA A 128 14.04 9.82 -29.62
C ALA A 128 13.71 8.33 -29.82
N ASP A 129 14.66 7.41 -29.57
CA ASP A 129 14.47 5.98 -29.81
C ASP A 129 13.30 5.37 -29.00
N ILE A 130 13.06 5.85 -27.76
CA ILE A 130 11.99 5.35 -26.89
C ILE A 130 10.70 6.16 -27.10
N VAL A 131 10.83 7.46 -27.38
CA VAL A 131 9.68 8.32 -27.74
C VAL A 131 9.03 7.84 -29.04
N ASP A 132 9.81 7.37 -30.01
CA ASP A 132 9.29 6.76 -31.24
C ASP A 132 8.41 5.54 -30.93
N LEU A 133 8.77 4.73 -29.93
CA LEU A 133 7.94 3.58 -29.50
C LEU A 133 6.60 4.00 -28.86
N LEU A 134 6.52 5.22 -28.33
CA LEU A 134 5.30 5.77 -27.75
C LEU A 134 4.29 6.14 -28.85
N HIS A 135 4.78 6.75 -29.94
CA HIS A 135 3.92 7.36 -30.96
C HIS A 135 3.70 6.51 -32.21
N LEU A 136 4.66 5.64 -32.59
CA LEU A 136 4.55 4.85 -33.81
C LEU A 136 3.72 3.55 -33.63
N PRO A 137 3.11 3.05 -34.72
CA PRO A 137 2.42 1.77 -34.72
C PRO A 137 3.38 0.60 -34.47
N ALA A 138 2.83 -0.58 -34.14
CA ALA A 138 3.61 -1.78 -33.83
C ALA A 138 4.61 -2.12 -34.95
N ARG A 139 5.89 -2.03 -34.63
CA ARG A 139 7.02 -2.33 -35.51
C ARG A 139 7.86 -3.44 -34.91
N ARG A 140 8.47 -4.24 -35.79
CA ARG A 140 9.44 -5.25 -35.36
C ARG A 140 10.74 -4.57 -34.93
N LEU A 141 11.01 -4.64 -33.63
CA LEU A 141 12.31 -4.30 -33.07
C LEU A 141 13.32 -5.43 -33.28
N THR A 142 14.52 -5.07 -33.72
CA THR A 142 15.68 -5.96 -33.80
C THR A 142 16.33 -6.11 -32.42
N LYS A 143 17.12 -7.17 -32.23
CA LYS A 143 17.79 -7.44 -30.96
C LYS A 143 18.68 -6.26 -30.50
N SER A 144 19.41 -5.64 -31.42
CA SER A 144 20.29 -4.50 -31.12
C SER A 144 19.51 -3.24 -30.72
N GLU A 145 18.32 -3.02 -31.29
CA GLU A 145 17.44 -1.92 -30.88
C GLU A 145 16.89 -2.15 -29.47
N ILE A 146 16.48 -3.39 -29.15
CA ILE A 146 16.00 -3.75 -27.82
C ILE A 146 17.10 -3.52 -26.77
N GLU A 147 18.31 -4.00 -27.03
CA GLU A 147 19.46 -3.82 -26.14
C GLU A 147 19.76 -2.32 -25.92
N ARG A 148 19.72 -1.51 -26.99
CA ARG A 148 19.93 -0.06 -26.88
C ARG A 148 18.85 0.62 -26.04
N CYS A 149 17.58 0.25 -26.21
CA CYS A 149 16.49 0.78 -25.41
C CYS A 149 16.65 0.41 -23.92
N VAL A 150 16.97 -0.85 -23.62
CA VAL A 150 17.19 -1.32 -22.24
C VAL A 150 18.37 -0.58 -21.59
N GLN A 151 19.51 -0.51 -22.28
CA GLN A 151 20.69 0.17 -21.77
C GLN A 151 20.42 1.66 -21.49
N ARG A 152 19.61 2.31 -22.32
CA ARG A 152 19.23 3.70 -22.08
C ARG A 152 18.35 3.83 -20.84
N ILE A 153 17.35 2.97 -20.67
CA ILE A 153 16.49 2.98 -19.48
C ILE A 153 17.32 2.75 -18.20
N GLU A 154 18.31 1.87 -18.24
CA GLU A 154 19.19 1.60 -17.09
C GLU A 154 20.06 2.82 -16.72
N ASN A 155 20.43 3.62 -17.71
CA ASN A 155 21.29 4.79 -17.58
C ASN A 155 20.53 6.11 -17.28
N LEU A 156 19.19 6.08 -17.19
CA LEU A 156 18.37 7.22 -16.75
C LEU A 156 18.61 7.55 -15.28
#